data_AF-A0A0F0LXN9-F1
#
_entry.id   AF-A0A0F0LXN9-F1
#
_cell.length_a   1.000
_cell.length_b   1.000
_cell.length_c   1.000
_cell.angle_alpha   90.00
_cell.angle_beta   90.00
_cell.angle_gamma   90.00
#
_symmetry.space_group_name_H-M   'P 1'
#
loop_
_entity.id
_entity.type
_entity.pdbx_description
1 polymer ?
#
loop_
_entity_poly.entity_id
_entity_poly.type
_entity_poly.pdbx_seq_one_letter_code
_entity_poly.pdbx_strand_id
1 'polypeptide(L)'
;MPEPEVTPTPTEQQKPAETPAENPAERVEDLPEWAQKLIKDTRKEAGDHRTAAKAEKDRVAAILAAAGIKPDEPDPVKVAQQATETANAAVRKLAVFEQATAAGADPTKLLDRASFLTSIAGIDPTDGAAIKTAIEAAIAADQTLKATRAVGASTVETPGGPGEQGQITEAQLAQMTPEQIADAHSKGQLNHLL
;
A
#
# COMPACT_ATOMS: atom_id res chain seq x y z
N MET A 1 6.40 -2.11 -105.88
CA MET A 1 5.84 -3.33 -105.25
C MET A 1 4.83 -2.89 -104.18
N PRO A 2 3.86 -3.74 -103.80
CA PRO A 2 2.50 -3.25 -103.54
C PRO A 2 2.15 -2.96 -102.05
N GLU A 3 1.09 -2.17 -101.91
CA GLU A 3 0.20 -1.99 -100.75
C GLU A 3 -0.74 -3.23 -100.56
N PRO A 4 -1.68 -3.27 -99.59
CA PRO A 4 -2.00 -2.32 -98.50
C PRO A 4 -2.07 -2.94 -97.08
N GLU A 5 -2.31 -2.10 -96.07
CA GLU A 5 -2.82 -2.52 -94.76
C GLU A 5 -4.33 -2.82 -94.79
N VAL A 6 -4.79 -3.80 -94.01
CA VAL A 6 -6.15 -3.84 -93.41
C VAL A 6 -6.16 -4.77 -92.20
N THR A 7 -6.49 -4.23 -91.02
CA THR A 7 -6.95 -5.01 -89.86
C THR A 7 -8.48 -5.12 -89.93
N PRO A 8 -9.08 -6.26 -89.54
CA PRO A 8 -9.45 -6.40 -88.12
C PRO A 8 -9.46 -7.86 -87.56
N THR A 9 -9.52 -7.98 -86.24
CA THR A 9 -10.08 -9.13 -85.49
C THR A 9 -11.61 -9.24 -85.71
N PRO A 10 -12.32 -10.36 -85.40
CA PRO A 10 -11.90 -11.63 -84.78
C PRO A 10 -12.53 -12.92 -85.39
N THR A 11 -12.37 -14.07 -84.70
CA THR A 11 -13.32 -15.23 -84.63
C THR A 11 -13.39 -16.19 -85.84
N GLU A 12 -13.61 -17.52 -85.70
CA GLU A 12 -13.63 -18.40 -84.51
C GLU A 12 -12.32 -19.24 -84.47
N GLN A 13 -12.16 -20.57 -84.33
CA GLN A 13 -12.96 -21.78 -84.01
C GLN A 13 -11.99 -22.80 -83.38
N GLN A 14 -12.33 -23.76 -82.50
CA GLN A 14 -13.61 -24.34 -82.07
C GLN A 14 -13.88 -24.14 -80.57
N LYS A 15 -15.17 -24.13 -80.19
CA LYS A 15 -15.71 -24.45 -78.85
C LYS A 15 -15.91 -25.99 -78.76
N PRO A 16 -16.00 -26.65 -77.57
CA PRO A 16 -16.90 -26.28 -76.46
C PRO A 16 -16.22 -25.56 -75.30
N ALA A 17 -17.01 -25.24 -74.26
CA ALA A 17 -16.51 -24.60 -73.05
C ALA A 17 -17.05 -25.32 -71.81
N GLU A 18 -16.18 -25.44 -70.80
CA GLU A 18 -16.52 -25.34 -69.39
C GLU A 18 -15.85 -24.04 -68.92
N THR A 19 -16.60 -23.01 -68.52
CA THR A 19 -17.27 -22.90 -67.21
C THR A 19 -16.22 -22.81 -66.09
N PRO A 20 -16.09 -21.68 -65.39
CA PRO A 20 -15.25 -21.61 -64.19
C PRO A 20 -15.69 -22.68 -63.19
N ALA A 21 -14.75 -23.52 -62.75
CA ALA A 21 -15.04 -24.56 -61.77
C ALA A 21 -15.30 -23.94 -60.39
N GLU A 22 -16.58 -23.71 -60.12
CA GLU A 22 -17.15 -23.27 -58.85
C GLU A 22 -16.78 -24.25 -57.71
N ASN A 23 -16.64 -23.76 -56.48
CA ASN A 23 -16.03 -24.51 -55.36
C ASN A 23 -16.71 -25.87 -55.07
N PRO A 24 -15.96 -27.00 -55.11
CA PRO A 24 -16.44 -28.31 -54.64
C PRO A 24 -15.85 -28.67 -53.26
N ALA A 25 -15.71 -27.68 -52.37
CA ALA A 25 -15.22 -27.86 -50.99
C ALA A 25 -15.74 -26.77 -50.05
N GLU A 26 -17.02 -26.38 -50.21
CA GLU A 26 -17.63 -25.32 -49.41
C GLU A 26 -18.01 -25.78 -47.99
N ARG A 27 -18.03 -27.10 -47.74
CA ARG A 27 -18.35 -27.69 -46.44
C ARG A 27 -17.14 -28.42 -45.84
N VAL A 28 -17.06 -28.46 -44.51
CA VAL A 28 -16.00 -29.22 -43.81
C VAL A 28 -16.13 -30.72 -44.10
N GLU A 29 -17.35 -31.17 -44.37
CA GLU A 29 -17.74 -32.50 -44.81
C GLU A 29 -17.09 -32.94 -46.14
N ASP A 30 -16.72 -32.01 -47.03
CA ASP A 30 -16.14 -32.30 -48.35
C ASP A 30 -14.61 -32.44 -48.32
N LEU A 31 -13.96 -32.01 -47.23
CA LEU A 31 -12.52 -32.06 -47.07
C LEU A 31 -12.02 -33.47 -46.75
N PRO A 32 -10.76 -33.84 -47.10
CA PRO A 32 -10.19 -35.13 -46.76
C PRO A 32 -10.09 -35.32 -45.22
N GLU A 33 -10.25 -36.55 -44.75
CA GLU A 33 -10.32 -36.91 -43.31
C GLU A 33 -9.23 -36.27 -42.43
N TRP A 34 -7.98 -36.19 -42.90
CA TRP A 34 -6.90 -35.56 -42.14
C TRP A 34 -7.16 -34.06 -41.88
N ALA A 35 -7.76 -33.36 -42.84
CA ALA A 35 -8.10 -31.95 -42.73
C ALA A 35 -9.38 -31.76 -41.91
N GLN A 36 -10.38 -32.65 -42.07
CA GLN A 36 -11.55 -32.64 -41.19
C GLN A 36 -11.15 -32.83 -39.72
N LYS A 37 -10.25 -33.79 -39.46
CA LYS A 37 -9.73 -34.07 -38.13
C LYS A 37 -9.01 -32.84 -37.58
N LEU A 38 -8.09 -32.25 -38.33
CA LEU A 38 -7.37 -31.04 -37.92
C LEU A 38 -8.35 -29.89 -37.57
N ILE A 39 -9.38 -29.66 -38.37
CA ILE A 39 -10.42 -28.65 -38.10
C ILE A 39 -11.22 -29.00 -36.83
N LYS A 40 -11.57 -30.27 -36.61
CA LYS A 40 -12.28 -30.74 -35.40
C LYS A 40 -11.40 -30.55 -34.15
N ASP A 41 -10.13 -30.93 -34.22
CA ASP A 41 -9.16 -30.81 -33.13
C ASP A 41 -8.87 -29.33 -32.78
N THR A 42 -8.57 -28.47 -33.77
CA THR A 42 -8.37 -27.02 -33.53
C THR A 42 -9.64 -26.33 -33.02
N ARG A 43 -10.84 -26.72 -33.48
CA ARG A 43 -12.11 -26.18 -32.93
C ARG A 43 -12.33 -26.61 -31.48
N LYS A 44 -11.96 -27.84 -31.12
CA LYS A 44 -11.98 -28.34 -29.74
C LYS A 44 -11.00 -27.57 -28.87
N GLU A 45 -9.73 -27.49 -29.28
CA GLU A 45 -8.67 -26.76 -28.56
C GLU A 45 -9.05 -25.29 -28.34
N ALA A 46 -9.57 -24.60 -29.36
CA ALA A 46 -10.08 -23.23 -29.23
C ALA A 46 -11.35 -23.12 -28.36
N GLY A 47 -12.10 -24.21 -28.16
CA GLY A 47 -13.22 -24.29 -27.21
C GLY A 47 -12.76 -24.50 -25.77
N ASP A 48 -11.82 -25.42 -25.57
CA ASP A 48 -11.18 -25.71 -24.29
C ASP A 48 -10.41 -24.47 -23.78
N HIS A 49 -9.64 -23.79 -24.64
CA HIS A 49 -8.98 -22.52 -24.32
C HIS A 49 -9.96 -21.41 -23.91
N ARG A 50 -11.10 -21.26 -24.61
CA ARG A 50 -12.13 -20.28 -24.24
C ARG A 50 -12.79 -20.63 -22.90
N THR A 51 -12.95 -21.91 -22.62
CA THR A 51 -13.52 -22.41 -21.35
C THR A 51 -12.54 -22.20 -20.20
N ALA A 52 -11.26 -22.52 -20.37
CA ALA A 52 -10.21 -22.26 -19.39
C ALA A 52 -10.01 -20.76 -19.12
N ALA A 53 -9.93 -19.95 -20.18
CA ALA A 53 -9.81 -18.48 -20.05
C ALA A 53 -11.04 -17.83 -19.41
N LYS A 54 -12.24 -18.42 -19.55
CA LYS A 54 -13.41 -17.99 -18.79
C LYS A 54 -13.33 -18.44 -17.33
N ALA A 55 -13.05 -19.71 -17.06
CA ALA A 55 -12.94 -20.24 -15.70
C ALA A 55 -11.89 -19.49 -14.86
N GLU A 56 -10.78 -19.07 -15.46
CA GLU A 56 -9.76 -18.26 -14.78
C GLU A 56 -10.22 -16.82 -14.51
N LYS A 57 -10.94 -16.19 -15.45
CA LYS A 57 -11.59 -14.89 -15.20
C LYS A 57 -12.65 -14.98 -14.11
N ASP A 58 -13.46 -16.03 -14.10
CA ASP A 58 -14.50 -16.26 -13.10
C ASP A 58 -13.87 -16.50 -11.71
N ARG A 59 -12.73 -17.20 -11.63
CA ARG A 59 -11.91 -17.34 -10.39
C ARG A 59 -11.36 -16.00 -9.90
N VAL A 60 -10.73 -15.22 -10.77
CA VAL A 60 -10.20 -13.90 -10.41
C VAL A 60 -11.35 -12.99 -9.94
N ALA A 61 -12.47 -12.96 -10.65
CA ALA A 61 -13.66 -12.21 -10.25
C ALA A 61 -14.22 -12.66 -8.88
N ALA A 62 -14.19 -13.96 -8.56
CA ALA A 62 -14.57 -14.47 -7.24
C ALA A 62 -13.61 -14.04 -6.12
N ILE A 63 -12.29 -14.00 -6.39
CA ILE A 63 -11.27 -13.52 -5.44
C ILE A 63 -11.44 -12.02 -5.17
N LEU A 64 -11.66 -11.22 -6.23
CA LEU A 64 -11.99 -9.80 -6.14
C LEU A 64 -13.26 -9.57 -5.29
N ALA A 65 -14.33 -10.29 -5.60
CA ALA A 65 -15.60 -10.17 -4.88
C ALA A 65 -15.47 -10.57 -3.40
N ALA A 66 -14.69 -11.60 -3.08
CA ALA A 66 -14.36 -11.99 -1.72
C ALA A 66 -13.51 -10.93 -0.98
N ALA A 67 -12.67 -10.19 -1.71
CA ALA A 67 -11.95 -9.01 -1.20
C ALA A 67 -12.79 -7.71 -1.19
N GLY A 68 -14.07 -7.76 -1.58
CA GLY A 68 -14.96 -6.59 -1.65
C GLY A 68 -14.73 -5.67 -2.86
N ILE A 69 -13.83 -6.03 -3.78
CA ILE A 69 -13.48 -5.26 -4.98
C ILE A 69 -14.51 -5.59 -6.08
N LYS A 70 -15.22 -4.58 -6.58
CA LYS A 70 -16.13 -4.76 -7.74
C LYS A 70 -15.32 -4.74 -9.05
N PRO A 71 -15.62 -5.61 -10.02
CA PRO A 71 -14.87 -5.71 -11.28
C PRO A 71 -15.15 -4.57 -12.28
N ASP A 72 -16.19 -3.75 -12.06
CA ASP A 72 -16.54 -2.59 -12.90
C ASP A 72 -15.82 -1.28 -12.48
N GLU A 73 -15.04 -1.32 -11.40
CA GLU A 73 -14.22 -0.20 -10.90
C GLU A 73 -12.71 -0.55 -11.09
N PRO A 74 -11.73 0.31 -10.73
CA PRO A 74 -10.41 0.29 -11.38
C PRO A 74 -9.66 -1.04 -11.23
N ASP A 75 -8.86 -1.34 -12.27
CA ASP A 75 -7.92 -2.46 -12.41
C ASP A 75 -7.53 -3.10 -11.04
N PRO A 76 -7.94 -4.35 -10.79
CA PRO A 76 -7.84 -4.96 -9.47
C PRO A 76 -6.39 -5.13 -9.01
N VAL A 77 -5.44 -5.21 -9.94
CA VAL A 77 -4.01 -5.25 -9.62
C VAL A 77 -3.58 -3.92 -8.99
N LYS A 78 -4.11 -2.80 -9.50
CA LYS A 78 -3.86 -1.46 -8.94
C LYS A 78 -4.59 -1.25 -7.62
N VAL A 79 -5.80 -1.78 -7.45
CA VAL A 79 -6.51 -1.72 -6.16
C VAL A 79 -5.75 -2.53 -5.09
N ALA A 80 -5.27 -3.73 -5.42
CA ALA A 80 -4.43 -4.52 -4.53
C ALA A 80 -3.10 -3.81 -4.21
N GLN A 81 -2.41 -3.27 -5.22
CA GLN A 81 -1.19 -2.46 -5.04
C GLN A 81 -1.44 -1.25 -4.14
N GLN A 82 -2.49 -0.47 -4.39
CA GLN A 82 -2.83 0.71 -3.58
C GLN A 82 -3.21 0.33 -2.14
N ALA A 83 -3.87 -0.81 -1.92
CA ALA A 83 -4.13 -1.34 -0.59
C ALA A 83 -2.83 -1.75 0.13
N THR A 84 -1.89 -2.41 -0.56
CA THR A 84 -0.56 -2.74 -0.03
C THR A 84 0.25 -1.48 0.28
N GLU A 85 0.27 -0.49 -0.61
CA GLU A 85 0.93 0.81 -0.42
C GLU A 85 0.38 1.53 0.83
N THR A 86 -0.96 1.55 0.98
CA THR A 86 -1.65 2.16 2.13
C THR A 86 -1.34 1.41 3.43
N ALA A 87 -1.30 0.08 3.41
CA ALA A 87 -0.93 -0.74 4.55
C ALA A 87 0.54 -0.51 4.96
N ASN A 88 1.46 -0.52 4.01
CA ASN A 88 2.88 -0.23 4.24
C ASN A 88 3.09 1.18 4.82
N ALA A 89 2.35 2.17 4.32
CA ALA A 89 2.37 3.53 4.87
C ALA A 89 1.80 3.61 6.30
N ALA A 90 0.82 2.78 6.65
CA ALA A 90 0.29 2.69 8.01
C ALA A 90 1.28 2.00 8.97
N VAL A 91 1.86 0.85 8.59
CA VAL A 91 2.89 0.16 9.38
C VAL A 91 4.11 1.05 9.59
N ARG A 92 4.56 1.76 8.54
CA ARG A 92 5.65 2.75 8.62
C ARG A 92 5.38 3.84 9.66
N LYS A 93 4.15 4.38 9.71
CA LYS A 93 3.75 5.39 10.70
C LYS A 93 3.74 4.83 12.12
N LEU A 94 3.27 3.60 12.30
CA LEU A 94 3.26 2.90 13.59
C LEU A 94 4.68 2.66 14.09
N ALA A 95 5.57 2.10 13.25
CA ALA A 95 6.97 1.86 13.60
C ALA A 95 7.71 3.18 13.93
N VAL A 96 7.46 4.26 13.17
CA VAL A 96 7.97 5.60 13.52
C VAL A 96 7.46 6.05 14.89
N PHE A 97 6.18 5.84 15.23
CA PHE A 97 5.60 6.24 16.52
C PHE A 97 6.26 5.50 17.70
N GLU A 98 6.46 4.19 17.57
CA GLU A 98 7.16 3.37 18.57
C GLU A 98 8.62 3.78 18.75
N GLN A 99 9.38 3.86 17.64
CA GLN A 99 10.81 4.18 17.70
C GLN A 99 11.07 5.64 18.08
N ALA A 100 10.19 6.58 17.73
CA ALA A 100 10.24 7.97 18.22
C ALA A 100 10.08 8.02 19.73
N THR A 101 9.10 7.30 20.27
CA THR A 101 8.87 7.23 21.72
C THR A 101 10.09 6.64 22.44
N ALA A 102 10.70 5.58 21.89
CA ALA A 102 11.93 4.98 22.42
C ALA A 102 13.17 5.89 22.31
N ALA A 103 13.25 6.76 21.29
CA ALA A 103 14.33 7.71 21.09
C ALA A 103 14.14 9.07 21.82
N GLY A 104 13.02 9.26 22.53
CA GLY A 104 12.69 10.54 23.18
C GLY A 104 12.31 11.65 22.18
N ALA A 105 11.81 11.26 21.01
CA ALA A 105 11.37 12.14 19.94
C ALA A 105 9.85 12.36 19.97
N ASP A 106 9.40 13.45 19.36
CA ASP A 106 7.99 13.76 19.16
C ASP A 106 7.50 13.11 17.85
N PRO A 107 6.68 12.05 17.92
CA PRO A 107 6.23 11.35 16.73
C PRO A 107 5.31 12.21 15.85
N THR A 108 4.62 13.19 16.43
CA THR A 108 3.71 14.06 15.67
C THR A 108 4.49 15.03 14.79
N LYS A 109 5.53 15.67 15.36
CA LYS A 109 6.45 16.53 14.60
C LYS A 109 7.24 15.76 13.54
N LEU A 110 7.68 14.54 13.84
CA LEU A 110 8.39 13.69 12.88
C LEU A 110 7.52 13.34 11.68
N LEU A 111 6.26 12.93 11.90
CA LEU A 111 5.34 12.56 10.82
C LEU A 111 4.81 13.77 10.02
N ASP A 112 4.89 14.99 10.57
CA ASP A 112 4.62 16.26 9.88
C ASP A 112 5.79 16.71 8.97
N ARG A 113 7.00 16.15 9.12
CA ARG A 113 8.18 16.53 8.31
C ARG A 113 8.30 15.68 7.06
N ALA A 114 7.88 16.24 5.92
CA ALA A 114 8.07 15.64 4.58
C ALA A 114 9.52 15.23 4.27
N SER A 115 10.52 15.95 4.80
CA SER A 115 11.95 15.61 4.68
C SER A 115 12.31 14.30 5.39
N PHE A 116 11.73 14.06 6.58
CA PHE A 116 11.90 12.81 7.31
C PHE A 116 11.14 11.66 6.64
N LEU A 117 9.90 11.90 6.18
CA LEU A 117 9.14 10.89 5.41
C LEU A 117 9.88 10.47 4.13
N THR A 118 10.56 11.40 3.47
CA THR A 118 11.42 11.12 2.30
C THR A 118 12.64 10.28 2.69
N SER A 119 13.34 10.58 3.80
CA SER A 119 14.55 9.83 4.19
C SER A 119 14.25 8.39 4.62
N ILE A 120 13.08 8.12 5.20
CA ILE A 120 12.65 6.77 5.57
C ILE A 120 11.92 6.00 4.46
N ALA A 121 11.63 6.62 3.31
CA ALA A 121 10.79 6.03 2.26
C ALA A 121 11.34 4.69 1.73
N GLY A 122 12.67 4.58 1.59
CA GLY A 122 13.37 3.37 1.15
C GLY A 122 13.75 2.38 2.27
N ILE A 123 13.40 2.66 3.53
CA ILE A 123 13.65 1.75 4.66
C ILE A 123 12.51 0.73 4.75
N ASP A 124 12.79 -0.51 5.16
CA ASP A 124 11.74 -1.49 5.44
C ASP A 124 10.92 -1.04 6.68
N PRO A 125 9.57 -0.97 6.63
CA PRO A 125 8.77 -0.54 7.77
C PRO A 125 8.83 -1.50 8.98
N THR A 126 9.40 -2.70 8.83
CA THR A 126 9.67 -3.66 9.91
C THR A 126 11.07 -3.54 10.52
N ASP A 127 12.01 -2.84 9.86
CA ASP A 127 13.35 -2.57 10.41
C ASP A 127 13.31 -1.39 11.39
N GLY A 128 12.87 -1.69 12.61
CA GLY A 128 12.85 -0.74 13.72
C GLY A 128 14.23 -0.17 14.06
N ALA A 129 15.33 -0.86 13.75
CA ALA A 129 16.69 -0.38 14.02
C ALA A 129 17.08 0.72 13.02
N ALA A 130 16.87 0.50 11.71
CA ALA A 130 17.09 1.51 10.68
C ALA A 130 16.17 2.73 10.88
N ILE A 131 14.89 2.51 11.24
CA ILE A 131 13.95 3.59 11.56
C ILE A 131 14.43 4.40 12.77
N LYS A 132 14.88 3.74 13.85
CA LYS A 132 15.44 4.41 15.04
C LYS A 132 16.69 5.23 14.70
N THR A 133 17.61 4.70 13.89
CA THR A 133 18.79 5.43 13.43
C THR A 133 18.43 6.66 12.57
N ALA A 134 17.43 6.55 11.70
CA ALA A 134 16.92 7.68 10.92
C ALA A 134 16.27 8.77 11.81
N ILE A 135 15.59 8.37 12.89
CA ILE A 135 15.02 9.27 13.90
C ILE A 135 16.13 9.97 14.70
N GLU A 136 17.14 9.25 15.15
CA GLU A 136 18.30 9.82 15.86
C GLU A 136 19.05 10.84 14.99
N ALA A 137 19.24 10.53 13.70
CA ALA A 137 19.81 11.47 12.74
C ALA A 137 18.92 12.71 12.52
N ALA A 138 17.59 12.55 12.47
CA ALA A 138 16.66 13.67 12.37
C ALA A 138 16.71 14.59 13.61
N ILE A 139 16.77 14.02 14.82
CA ILE A 139 16.92 14.76 16.08
C ILE A 139 18.26 15.50 16.16
N ALA A 140 19.33 14.91 15.61
CA ALA A 140 20.65 15.54 15.54
C ALA A 140 20.66 16.74 14.58
N ALA A 141 19.90 16.68 13.49
CA ALA A 141 19.72 17.79 12.55
C ALA A 141 18.76 18.88 13.05
N ASP A 142 17.65 18.50 13.70
CA ASP A 142 16.64 19.40 14.25
C ASP A 142 16.22 18.96 15.67
N GLN A 143 16.74 19.67 16.68
CA GLN A 143 16.44 19.38 18.08
C GLN A 143 15.00 19.74 18.50
N THR A 144 14.23 20.48 17.68
CA THR A 144 12.81 20.77 17.98
C THR A 144 11.93 19.52 17.87
N LEU A 145 12.43 18.48 17.18
CA LEU A 145 11.83 17.15 17.07
C LEU A 145 11.94 16.31 18.36
N LYS A 146 12.66 16.78 19.38
CA LYS A 146 12.66 16.14 20.71
C LYS A 146 11.28 16.24 21.36
N ALA A 147 10.90 15.20 22.11
CA ALA A 147 9.68 15.22 22.90
C ALA A 147 9.85 16.19 24.09
N THR A 148 9.06 17.27 24.11
CA THR A 148 8.93 18.10 25.30
C THR A 148 8.17 17.29 26.36
N ARG A 149 8.89 16.73 27.34
CA ARG A 149 8.25 16.10 28.50
C ARG A 149 7.33 17.11 29.17
N ALA A 150 6.04 16.79 29.27
CA ALA A 150 5.08 17.56 30.05
C ALA A 150 5.40 17.43 31.55
N VAL A 151 6.19 18.37 32.07
CA VAL A 151 6.50 18.48 33.50
C VAL A 151 5.22 18.90 34.23
N GLY A 152 4.48 17.91 34.75
CA GLY A 152 3.20 18.11 35.44
C GLY A 152 2.17 16.99 35.29
N ALA A 153 2.34 16.05 34.35
CA ALA A 153 1.39 14.93 34.13
C ALA A 153 1.51 13.77 35.16
N SER A 154 1.76 14.13 36.43
CA SER A 154 1.75 13.32 37.65
C SER A 154 1.97 14.35 38.77
N THR A 155 0.94 14.74 39.52
CA THR A 155 0.13 13.87 40.37
C THR A 155 -1.34 13.72 39.97
N VAL A 156 -1.97 12.65 40.49
CA VAL A 156 -3.39 12.69 40.85
C VAL A 156 -3.42 13.08 42.33
N GLU A 157 -3.66 14.36 42.63
CA GLU A 157 -4.05 14.77 43.97
C GLU A 157 -5.43 14.17 44.30
N THR A 158 -5.42 13.05 45.03
CA THR A 158 -6.59 12.60 45.78
C THR A 158 -7.07 13.76 46.66
N PRO A 159 -8.36 14.15 46.63
CA PRO A 159 -8.80 15.47 47.10
C PRO A 159 -8.61 15.66 48.61
N GLY A 160 -7.61 16.47 48.98
CA GLY A 160 -7.11 16.63 50.35
C GLY A 160 -7.12 18.07 50.87
N GLY A 161 -8.25 18.78 50.76
CA GLY A 161 -8.50 20.06 51.43
C GLY A 161 -7.93 21.32 50.76
N PRO A 162 -8.56 22.50 50.96
CA PRO A 162 -8.06 23.77 50.43
C PRO A 162 -7.11 24.47 51.44
N GLY A 163 -5.81 24.21 51.35
CA GLY A 163 -4.81 24.91 52.16
C GLY A 163 -3.38 24.41 51.98
N GLU A 164 -2.43 25.17 52.54
CA GLU A 164 -1.12 24.67 53.00
C GLU A 164 -0.15 24.11 51.94
N GLN A 165 -0.13 24.69 50.73
CA GLN A 165 1.04 24.62 49.84
C GLN A 165 2.27 25.28 50.50
N GLY A 166 2.98 24.55 51.35
CA GLY A 166 4.23 25.00 51.97
C GLY A 166 4.56 24.42 53.35
N GLN A 167 3.66 23.68 54.00
CA GLN A 167 3.92 23.14 55.34
C GLN A 167 4.42 21.69 55.31
N ILE A 168 5.32 21.34 56.24
CA ILE A 168 6.00 20.04 56.28
C ILE A 168 5.22 19.09 57.18
N THR A 169 4.70 18.01 56.61
CA THR A 169 3.88 17.02 57.35
C THR A 169 4.67 16.31 58.46
N GLU A 170 3.97 15.85 59.51
CA GLU A 170 4.57 15.20 60.68
C GLU A 170 5.47 13.99 60.33
N ALA A 171 5.05 13.17 59.35
CA ALA A 171 5.83 12.04 58.83
C ALA A 171 7.14 12.46 58.13
N GLN A 172 7.19 13.70 57.62
CA GLN A 172 8.33 14.28 56.93
C GLN A 172 9.25 15.05 57.90
N LEU A 173 8.67 15.67 58.94
CA LEU A 173 9.39 16.18 60.11
C LEU A 173 10.20 15.05 60.79
N ALA A 174 9.59 13.87 60.97
CA ALA A 174 10.24 12.69 61.54
C ALA A 174 11.38 12.09 60.69
N GLN A 175 11.55 12.53 59.44
CA GLN A 175 12.64 12.10 58.54
C GLN A 175 13.70 13.19 58.28
N MET A 176 13.49 14.41 58.80
CA MET A 176 14.45 15.52 58.66
C MET A 176 15.58 15.45 59.68
N THR A 177 16.76 15.94 59.29
CA THR A 177 17.86 16.16 60.25
C THR A 177 17.57 17.37 61.14
N PRO A 178 18.12 17.47 62.36
CA PRO A 178 17.83 18.58 63.27
C PRO A 178 18.08 19.98 62.69
N GLU A 179 19.05 20.11 61.78
CA GLU A 179 19.35 21.36 61.06
C GLU A 179 18.23 21.74 60.07
N GLN A 180 17.67 20.75 59.36
CA GLN A 180 16.53 20.94 58.46
C GLN A 180 15.25 21.30 59.22
N ILE A 181 15.06 20.75 60.41
CA ILE A 181 13.94 21.09 61.31
C ILE A 181 14.05 22.56 61.75
N ALA A 182 15.24 23.01 62.14
CA ALA A 182 15.48 24.41 62.53
C ALA A 182 15.27 25.39 61.37
N ASP A 183 15.73 25.04 60.16
CA ASP A 183 15.52 25.81 58.93
C ASP A 183 14.02 25.90 58.57
N ALA A 184 13.28 24.78 58.59
CA ALA A 184 11.84 24.73 58.35
C ALA A 184 11.03 25.52 59.39
N HIS A 185 11.42 25.46 60.67
CA HIS A 185 10.85 26.27 61.73
C HIS A 185 11.08 27.77 61.48
N SER A 186 12.30 28.17 61.10
CA SER A 186 12.60 29.57 60.76
C SER A 186 11.80 30.13 59.58
N LYS A 187 11.33 29.24 58.69
CA LYS A 187 10.49 29.54 57.52
C LYS A 187 8.99 29.44 57.79
N GLY A 188 8.59 29.14 59.04
CA GLY A 188 7.18 28.99 59.44
C GLY A 188 6.48 27.75 58.85
N GLN A 189 7.24 26.77 58.36
CA GLN A 189 6.69 25.60 57.67
C GLN A 189 6.22 24.49 58.62
N LEU A 190 6.40 24.69 59.93
CA LEU A 190 6.02 23.78 61.02
C LEU A 190 4.94 24.37 61.94
N ASN A 191 4.30 25.48 61.53
CA ASN A 191 3.33 26.24 62.34
C ASN A 191 2.01 25.48 62.64
N HIS A 192 1.83 24.26 62.12
CA HIS A 192 0.71 23.37 62.44
C HIS A 192 1.10 22.18 63.34
N LEU A 193 2.38 22.09 63.75
CA LEU A 193 2.94 20.97 64.54
C LEU A 193 3.55 21.41 65.89
N LEU A 194 3.44 22.70 66.25
CA LEU A 194 4.00 23.34 67.44
C LEU A 194 3.01 24.35 68.04
#